data_AF-A0A970J0L2-F1
#
_entry.id   AF-A0A970J0L2-F1
#
_cell.length_a   1.000
_cell.length_b   1.000
_cell.length_c   1.000
_cell.angle_alpha   90.00
_cell.angle_beta   90.00
_cell.angle_gamma   90.00
#
_symmetry.space_group_name_H-M   'P 1'
#
loop_
_entity.id
_entity.type
_entity.pdbx_description
1 polymer ?
#
loop_
_entity_poly.entity_id
_entity_poly.type
_entity_poly.pdbx_seq_one_letter_code
_entity_poly.pdbx_strand_id
1 'polypeptide(L)' 'MNYKSHIDLDKLNKIPKGRSFEYKDVVRNDFPDEDHVEDGKIFKTEVENNVFNNVIVQNDKAHTTVKYKKL' A
#
# COMPACT_ATOMS: atom_id res chain seq x y z
N MET A 1 4.82 -16.77 10.14
CA MET A 1 3.46 -16.63 9.60
C MET A 1 3.45 -15.37 8.75
N ASN A 2 3.21 -15.48 7.44
CA ASN A 2 3.23 -14.35 6.50
C ASN A 2 1.86 -13.66 6.54
N TYR A 3 1.67 -12.70 7.45
CA TYR A 3 0.55 -11.77 7.37
C TYR A 3 0.87 -10.76 6.28
N LYS A 4 0.42 -11.03 5.06
CA LYS A 4 0.49 -10.09 3.95
C LYS A 4 -0.70 -9.15 4.03
N SER A 5 -0.49 -7.91 3.61
CA SER A 5 -1.52 -6.89 3.52
C SER A 5 -2.62 -7.31 2.54
N HIS A 6 -3.84 -6.85 2.75
CA HIS A 6 -5.01 -7.14 1.91
C HIS A 6 -5.03 -6.29 0.63
N ILE A 7 -3.88 -6.18 -0.02
CA ILE A 7 -3.70 -5.42 -1.25
C ILE A 7 -4.20 -6.22 -2.43
N ASP A 8 -5.04 -5.56 -3.21
CA ASP A 8 -5.46 -6.00 -4.52
C ASP A 8 -4.35 -5.71 -5.55
N LEU A 9 -3.67 -6.77 -5.97
CA LEU A 9 -2.61 -6.69 -6.96
C LEU A 9 -3.12 -6.24 -8.33
N ASP A 10 -4.40 -6.45 -8.66
CA ASP A 10 -4.97 -5.98 -9.94
C ASP A 10 -5.05 -4.45 -9.94
N LYS A 11 -5.52 -3.87 -8.83
CA LYS A 11 -5.53 -2.41 -8.63
C LYS A 11 -4.12 -1.85 -8.64
N LEU A 12 -3.19 -2.48 -7.91
CA LEU A 12 -1.78 -2.08 -7.92
C LEU A 12 -1.16 -2.16 -9.33
N ASN A 13 -1.51 -3.18 -10.11
CA ASN A 13 -1.02 -3.34 -11.48
C ASN A 13 -1.60 -2.30 -12.45
N LYS A 14 -2.84 -1.88 -12.26
CA LYS A 14 -3.47 -0.78 -13.00
C LYS A 14 -2.79 0.56 -12.79
N ILE A 15 -2.12 0.76 -11.65
CA ILE A 15 -1.38 2.00 -11.41
C ILE A 15 -0.19 2.07 -12.37
N PRO A 16 -0.05 3.14 -13.16
CA PRO A 16 1.08 3.31 -14.05
C PRO A 16 2.36 3.55 -13.24
N LYS A 17 3.48 3.07 -13.77
CA LYS A 17 4.81 3.30 -13.22
C LYS A 17 5.10 4.80 -13.11
N GLY A 18 5.73 5.22 -12.03
CA GLY A 18 6.00 6.62 -11.71
C GLY A 18 4.84 7.38 -11.06
N ARG A 19 3.65 6.77 -10.91
CA ARG A 19 2.49 7.43 -10.28
C ARG A 19 2.44 7.19 -8.78
N SER A 20 2.09 8.25 -8.05
CA SER A 20 1.79 8.21 -6.63
C SER A 20 0.39 7.67 -6.38
N PHE A 21 0.23 6.85 -5.35
CA PHE A 21 -1.04 6.26 -4.94
C PHE A 21 -1.09 6.11 -3.41
N GLU A 22 -2.26 5.77 -2.89
CA GLU A 22 -2.51 5.58 -1.46
C GLU A 22 -2.95 4.14 -1.21
N TYR A 23 -2.81 3.67 0.03
CA TYR A 23 -3.23 2.31 0.43
C TYR A 23 -4.70 2.01 0.04
N LYS A 24 -5.61 2.97 0.28
CA LYS A 24 -7.03 2.86 -0.09
C LYS A 24 -7.29 2.63 -1.59
N ASP A 25 -6.36 3.03 -2.45
CA ASP A 25 -6.49 2.88 -3.90
C ASP A 25 -6.22 1.44 -4.33
N VAL A 26 -5.46 0.70 -3.52
CA VAL A 26 -5.00 -0.66 -3.83
C VAL A 26 -5.52 -1.71 -2.86
N VAL A 27 -6.11 -1.35 -1.73
CA VAL A 27 -6.75 -2.30 -0.80
C VAL A 27 -7.93 -3.01 -1.46
N ARG A 28 -8.18 -4.26 -1.07
CA ARG A 28 -9.39 -5.00 -1.45
C ARG A 28 -10.65 -4.30 -0.94
N ASN A 29 -11.68 -4.23 -1.78
CA ASN A 29 -12.98 -3.66 -1.40
C ASN A 29 -13.73 -4.51 -0.36
N ASP A 30 -13.37 -5.78 -0.23
CA ASP A 30 -13.96 -6.72 0.72
C ASP A 30 -13.38 -6.57 2.15
N PHE A 31 -12.43 -5.65 2.33
CA PHE A 31 -11.75 -5.44 3.60
C PHE A 31 -12.37 -4.26 4.36
N PRO A 32 -12.78 -4.44 5.63
CA PRO A 32 -13.49 -3.41 6.40
C PRO A 32 -12.59 -2.22 6.75
N ASP A 33 -13.13 -1.00 6.65
CA ASP A 33 -12.39 0.25 6.90
C ASP A 33 -11.79 0.34 8.32
N GLU A 34 -12.38 -0.36 9.29
CA GLU A 34 -11.88 -0.43 10.68
C GLU A 34 -10.49 -1.05 10.76
N ASP A 35 -10.22 -2.07 9.94
CA ASP A 35 -8.93 -2.77 9.89
C ASP A 35 -7.94 -2.12 8.90
N HIS A 36 -8.36 -1.14 8.09
CA HIS A 36 -7.49 -0.46 7.11
C HIS A 36 -6.32 0.25 7.78
N VAL A 37 -6.48 0.71 9.02
CA VAL A 37 -5.41 1.37 9.77
C VAL A 37 -4.30 0.39 10.12
N GLU A 38 -4.64 -0.82 10.55
CA GLU A 38 -3.66 -1.85 10.88
C GLU A 38 -3.03 -2.42 9.61
N ASP A 39 -3.84 -2.78 8.61
CA ASP A 39 -3.34 -3.34 7.36
C ASP A 39 -2.51 -2.33 6.56
N GLY A 40 -2.86 -1.04 6.60
CA GLY A 40 -2.04 0.02 6.02
C GLY A 40 -0.64 0.12 6.64
N LYS A 41 -0.49 -0.19 7.94
CA LYS A 41 0.84 -0.28 8.59
C LYS A 41 1.60 -1.53 8.18
N ILE A 42 0.90 -2.66 8.02
CA ILE A 42 1.49 -3.90 7.48
C ILE A 42 1.99 -3.62 6.05
N PHE A 43 1.20 -2.96 5.22
CA PHE A 43 1.56 -2.64 3.85
C PHE A 43 2.77 -1.72 3.77
N LYS A 44 2.78 -0.67 4.59
CA LYS A 44 3.95 0.20 4.72
C LYS A 44 5.20 -0.64 5.04
N THR A 45 5.09 -1.49 6.06
CA THR A 45 6.18 -2.38 6.49
C THR A 45 6.60 -3.31 5.36
N GLU A 46 5.68 -3.91 4.61
CA GLU A 46 5.98 -4.78 3.48
C GLU A 46 6.71 -4.04 2.34
N VAL A 47 6.28 -2.82 2.03
CA VAL A 47 6.95 -1.96 1.05
C VAL A 47 8.37 -1.61 1.52
N GLU A 48 8.54 -1.24 2.80
CA GLU A 48 9.86 -0.98 3.39
C GLU A 48 10.76 -2.23 3.42
N ASN A 49 10.18 -3.41 3.64
CA ASN A 49 10.88 -4.70 3.60
C ASN A 49 11.14 -5.22 2.17
N ASN A 50 10.89 -4.42 1.12
CA ASN A 50 11.06 -4.81 -0.29
C ASN A 50 10.21 -6.03 -0.69
N VAL A 51 9.09 -6.29 -0.02
CA VAL A 51 8.11 -7.30 -0.48
C VAL A 51 7.51 -6.86 -1.82
N PHE A 52 7.32 -5.55 -1.99
CA PHE A 52 6.86 -4.93 -3.22
C PHE A 52 8.03 -4.21 -3.93
N ASN A 53 8.83 -4.95 -4.69
CA ASN A 53 10.00 -4.40 -5.42
C ASN A 53 9.68 -3.23 -6.38
N ASN A 54 8.42 -3.10 -6.82
CA ASN A 54 7.98 -2.02 -7.70
C ASN A 54 7.18 -0.93 -6.98
N VAL A 55 7.27 -0.85 -5.65
CA VAL A 55 6.58 0.17 -4.86
C VAL A 55 7.56 0.74 -3.83
N ILE A 56 7.53 2.04 -3.65
CA ILE A 56 8.29 2.73 -2.60
C ILE A 56 7.36 3.64 -1.79
N VAL A 57 7.67 3.82 -0.51
CA VAL A 57 7.02 4.84 0.31
C VAL A 57 7.56 6.20 -0.11
N GLN A 58 6.70 7.06 -0.67
CA GLN A 58 7.11 8.38 -1.18
C GLN A 58 6.99 9.47 -0.12
N ASN A 59 6.03 9.36 0.80
CA ASN A 59 5.82 10.38 1.81
C ASN A 59 5.40 9.79 3.15
N ASP A 60 6.39 9.54 4.00
CA ASP A 60 6.18 9.03 5.35
C ASP A 60 5.88 10.13 6.39
N LYS A 61 6.20 11.39 6.05
CA LYS A 61 6.06 12.55 6.96
C LYS A 61 4.68 13.23 6.87
N ALA A 62 3.79 12.72 6.04
CA ALA A 62 2.44 13.26 5.94
C ALA A 62 1.63 12.83 7.17
N HIS A 63 1.25 13.79 8.02
CA HIS A 63 0.45 13.62 9.23
C HIS A 63 -0.95 12.99 9.02
N THR A 64 -1.32 12.63 7.80
CA THR A 64 -2.70 12.28 7.43
C THR A 64 -2.80 11.04 6.55
N THR A 65 -2.03 10.93 5.46
CA THR A 65 -2.02 9.73 4.61
C THR A 65 -0.65 9.41 4.04
N VAL A 66 -0.22 8.15 4.22
CA VAL A 66 1.01 7.63 3.61
C VAL A 66 0.80 7.49 2.11
N LYS A 67 1.69 8.11 1.33
CA LYS A 67 1.71 7.97 -0.13
C LYS A 67 2.78 7.01 -0.57
N TYR A 68 2.41 6.14 -1.49
CA TYR A 68 3.26 5.18 -2.15
C TYR A 68 3.49 5.61 -3.59
N LYS A 69 4.58 5.20 -4.19
CA LYS A 69 4.87 5.44 -5.61
C LYS A 69 5.27 4.14 -6.25
N LYS A 70 4.65 3.84 -7.38
CA LYS A 70 5.02 2.68 -8.18
C LYS A 70 6.27 3.01 -9.00
N LEU A 71 7.26 2.13 -9.00
CA LEU A 71 8.47 2.22 -9.83
C LEU A 71 8.24 1.67 -11.24
#